data_AF-A0A3N7H099-F1
#
_entry.id   AF-A0A3N7H099-F1
#
_cell.length_a   1.000
_cell.length_b   1.000
_cell.length_c   1.000
_cell.angle_alpha   90.00
_cell.angle_beta   90.00
_cell.angle_gamma   90.00
#
_symmetry.space_group_name_H-M   'P 1'
#
loop_
_entity.id
_entity.type
_entity.pdbx_description
1 polymer ?
#
loop_
_entity_poly.entity_id
_entity_poly.type
_entity_poly.pdbx_seq_one_letter_code
_entity_poly.pdbx_strand_id
1 'polypeptide(L)'
;MSFFSKKPRSSSSSSSSSSYAPSAPSLPESYDQRGQAYSTSHQSNHSQQQQQSYYGQGNGGGSSYGHSGFPPGTSPDVIRSFEMVDRDRSGFIDENELQQAVSSGYQRFSIRTIRLLMFLFKNPHDPLRFGPKEFAALWGCLGQWRGIFERYDKDRSGKIDLFELRDALYSLGFAIPSSVLQVLISKYDDGSGRRIELNFDSFVECGMILKGLTEKFKEKDKRHTGTTTFNYDEFMSMVIPFLVSYD
;
A
#
# COMPACT_ATOMS: atom_id res chain seq x y z
N MET A 1 -16.11 1.02 15.60
CA MET A 1 -15.80 -0.39 15.24
C MET A 1 -14.40 -0.41 14.67
N SER A 2 -13.42 -0.88 15.44
CA SER A 2 -12.05 -1.05 14.92
C SER A 2 -12.07 -2.25 13.97
N PHE A 3 -11.69 -2.05 12.71
CA PHE A 3 -11.64 -3.11 11.70
C PHE A 3 -10.60 -4.20 12.00
N PHE A 4 -9.76 -4.00 13.03
CA PHE A 4 -8.61 -4.85 13.34
C PHE A 4 -8.83 -5.69 14.61
N SER A 5 -9.97 -6.39 14.71
CA SER A 5 -10.19 -7.36 15.79
C SER A 5 -9.65 -8.75 15.42
N LYS A 6 -8.62 -9.20 16.14
CA LYS A 6 -7.93 -10.51 16.04
C LYS A 6 -8.85 -11.68 16.39
N LYS A 7 -8.68 -12.84 15.73
CA LYS A 7 -9.09 -14.16 16.24
C LYS A 7 -7.89 -14.92 16.85
N PRO A 8 -8.11 -15.82 17.85
CA PRO A 8 -7.05 -16.44 18.63
C PRO A 8 -6.51 -17.78 18.06
N ARG A 9 -5.41 -18.21 18.71
CA ARG A 9 -4.38 -19.21 18.38
C ARG A 9 -4.84 -20.66 18.08
N SER A 10 -4.01 -21.37 17.30
CA SER A 10 -3.61 -22.75 17.62
C SER A 10 -2.11 -22.93 17.37
N SER A 11 -1.49 -23.78 18.19
CA SER A 11 -0.05 -24.01 18.32
C SER A 11 0.32 -25.42 17.86
N SER A 12 1.42 -25.57 17.13
CA SER A 12 2.22 -26.81 17.15
C SER A 12 3.64 -26.54 16.63
N SER A 13 4.60 -26.97 17.44
CA SER A 13 6.05 -26.95 17.24
C SER A 13 6.56 -28.14 16.42
N SER A 14 7.57 -27.93 15.57
CA SER A 14 8.68 -28.89 15.40
C SER A 14 9.80 -28.29 14.54
N SER A 15 11.02 -28.40 15.08
CA SER A 15 12.32 -28.03 14.53
C SER A 15 12.87 -29.04 13.52
N SER A 16 13.54 -28.56 12.46
CA SER A 16 14.74 -29.21 11.89
C SER A 16 15.41 -28.34 10.82
N SER A 17 16.71 -28.14 11.00
CA SER A 17 17.68 -27.52 10.09
C SER A 17 17.88 -28.29 8.79
N SER A 18 18.07 -27.59 7.66
CA SER A 18 19.11 -27.85 6.65
C SER A 18 19.11 -26.78 5.55
N SER A 19 20.29 -26.25 5.29
CA SER A 19 20.68 -25.41 4.17
C SER A 19 20.54 -26.16 2.83
N TYR A 20 20.05 -25.48 1.78
CA TYR A 20 20.49 -25.56 0.36
C TYR A 20 19.46 -24.80 -0.51
N ALA A 21 19.91 -23.76 -1.20
CA ALA A 21 19.32 -23.24 -2.45
C ALA A 21 20.12 -23.89 -3.61
N PRO A 22 19.59 -24.07 -4.85
CA PRO A 22 18.97 -22.99 -5.63
C PRO A 22 17.85 -23.40 -6.63
N SER A 23 17.33 -22.36 -7.30
CA SER A 23 16.76 -22.32 -8.66
C SER A 23 15.24 -22.20 -8.84
N ALA A 24 14.87 -21.17 -9.60
CA ALA A 24 13.52 -20.78 -10.01
C ALA A 24 12.96 -21.67 -11.14
N PRO A 25 11.62 -21.85 -11.25
CA PRO A 25 11.00 -22.52 -12.39
C PRO A 25 10.80 -21.60 -13.60
N SER A 26 10.99 -22.15 -14.81
CA SER A 26 10.85 -21.52 -16.13
C SER A 26 9.39 -21.48 -16.62
N LEU A 27 9.08 -20.48 -17.45
CA LEU A 27 7.84 -20.32 -18.24
C LEU A 27 7.75 -21.37 -19.38
N PRO A 28 6.53 -21.78 -19.81
CA PRO A 28 6.37 -22.54 -21.06
C PRO A 28 5.88 -21.65 -22.22
N GLU A 29 6.56 -21.77 -23.36
CA GLU A 29 6.10 -21.33 -24.70
C GLU A 29 6.11 -22.52 -25.69
N SER A 30 5.29 -22.36 -26.74
CA SER A 30 5.31 -22.99 -28.08
C SER A 30 4.45 -24.25 -28.37
N TYR A 31 3.32 -23.98 -29.05
CA TYR A 31 2.95 -24.29 -30.44
C TYR A 31 3.32 -25.63 -31.15
N ASP A 32 2.37 -25.98 -32.04
CA ASP A 32 2.42 -26.79 -33.29
C ASP A 32 2.23 -28.32 -33.23
N GLN A 33 1.57 -29.03 -34.16
CA GLN A 33 0.70 -28.75 -35.33
C GLN A 33 0.23 -30.11 -35.95
N ARG A 34 -0.80 -30.06 -36.83
CA ARG A 34 -1.28 -31.04 -37.86
C ARG A 34 -2.39 -32.03 -37.45
N GLY A 35 -3.46 -32.26 -38.24
CA GLY A 35 -3.89 -31.72 -39.54
C GLY A 35 -5.09 -32.51 -40.14
N GLN A 36 -5.92 -31.81 -40.95
CA GLN A 36 -6.73 -32.23 -42.14
C GLN A 36 -7.72 -33.44 -42.06
N ALA A 37 -8.90 -33.52 -42.71
CA ALA A 37 -9.74 -32.65 -43.54
C ALA A 37 -11.10 -33.34 -43.89
N TYR A 38 -12.07 -32.57 -44.43
CA TYR A 38 -13.26 -32.88 -45.26
C TYR A 38 -14.45 -33.73 -44.75
N SER A 39 -15.65 -33.11 -44.66
CA SER A 39 -16.80 -33.39 -45.58
C SER A 39 -18.08 -32.62 -45.22
N THR A 40 -18.88 -32.40 -46.27
CA THR A 40 -20.02 -31.48 -46.40
C THR A 40 -21.38 -32.19 -46.19
N SER A 41 -22.43 -31.37 -45.94
CA SER A 41 -23.89 -31.60 -46.10
C SER A 41 -24.65 -32.50 -45.11
N HIS A 42 -25.62 -31.95 -44.37
CA HIS A 42 -27.01 -31.79 -44.83
C HIS A 42 -27.90 -31.06 -43.80
N GLN A 43 -28.95 -30.47 -44.36
CA GLN A 43 -30.04 -29.64 -43.85
C GLN A 43 -31.15 -30.47 -43.17
N SER A 44 -31.76 -30.00 -42.07
CA SER A 44 -33.23 -30.01 -41.86
C SER A 44 -33.69 -29.37 -40.54
N ASN A 45 -34.82 -28.67 -40.67
CA ASN A 45 -35.65 -28.00 -39.67
C ASN A 45 -36.05 -28.86 -38.46
N HIS A 46 -36.17 -28.23 -37.28
CA HIS A 46 -37.49 -28.14 -36.63
C HIS A 46 -37.59 -26.98 -35.63
N SER A 47 -38.67 -26.23 -35.82
CA SER A 47 -39.29 -25.21 -34.98
C SER A 47 -39.87 -25.78 -33.67
N GLN A 48 -39.79 -25.03 -32.57
CA GLN A 48 -40.92 -24.86 -31.65
C GLN A 48 -40.81 -23.61 -30.78
N GLN A 49 -41.87 -22.81 -30.84
CA GLN A 49 -42.19 -21.63 -30.02
C GLN A 49 -42.70 -22.05 -28.63
N GLN A 50 -42.43 -21.24 -27.61
CA GLN A 50 -43.45 -20.68 -26.68
C GLN A 50 -42.82 -19.62 -25.74
N GLN A 51 -43.20 -18.35 -25.94
CA GLN A 51 -43.96 -17.46 -25.03
C GLN A 51 -43.20 -16.92 -23.81
N GLN A 52 -42.72 -15.67 -23.89
CA GLN A 52 -43.37 -14.41 -23.45
C GLN A 52 -43.47 -14.22 -21.94
N SER A 53 -42.72 -13.24 -21.42
CA SER A 53 -43.27 -12.33 -20.41
C SER A 53 -42.52 -11.00 -20.42
N TYR A 54 -43.29 -9.93 -20.65
CA TYR A 54 -42.90 -8.53 -20.77
C TYR A 54 -43.37 -7.80 -19.51
N TYR A 55 -42.44 -7.24 -18.76
CA TYR A 55 -42.62 -6.07 -17.91
C TYR A 55 -41.29 -5.30 -18.03
N GLY A 56 -41.25 -4.02 -18.38
CA GLY A 56 -42.11 -2.96 -17.86
C GLY A 56 -41.21 -2.05 -17.04
N GLN A 57 -40.69 -1.04 -17.72
CA GLN A 57 -39.76 0.00 -17.29
C GLN A 57 -40.14 0.65 -15.95
N GLY A 58 -39.23 0.57 -14.97
CA GLY A 58 -39.26 1.32 -13.72
C GLY A 58 -37.99 2.15 -13.61
N ASN A 59 -38.03 3.36 -14.17
CA ASN A 59 -36.98 4.37 -14.12
C ASN A 59 -36.85 4.87 -12.67
N GLY A 60 -35.94 4.30 -11.91
CA GLY A 60 -35.49 4.80 -10.61
C GLY A 60 -34.01 5.14 -10.70
N GLY A 61 -33.69 6.39 -11.01
CA GLY A 61 -32.33 6.91 -11.03
C GLY A 61 -31.69 6.83 -9.64
N GLY A 62 -31.06 5.69 -9.35
CA GLY A 62 -30.05 5.59 -8.31
C GLY A 62 -28.76 6.14 -8.88
N SER A 63 -28.33 7.29 -8.40
CA SER A 63 -27.08 7.94 -8.77
C SER A 63 -25.88 7.00 -8.53
N SER A 64 -25.44 6.33 -9.59
CA SER A 64 -24.24 5.49 -9.64
C SER A 64 -22.99 6.38 -9.73
N TYR A 65 -22.67 7.10 -8.65
CA TYR A 65 -21.45 7.92 -8.56
C TYR A 65 -20.23 7.15 -8.02
N GLY A 66 -20.35 5.86 -7.69
CA GLY A 66 -19.31 5.15 -6.92
C GLY A 66 -18.16 4.47 -7.70
N HIS A 67 -18.28 4.28 -9.03
CA HIS A 67 -17.33 3.43 -9.77
C HIS A 67 -16.40 4.16 -10.75
N SER A 68 -16.53 5.47 -10.95
CA SER A 68 -15.84 6.17 -12.04
C SER A 68 -14.42 6.69 -11.72
N GLY A 69 -13.84 6.38 -10.56
CA GLY A 69 -12.52 6.91 -10.15
C GLY A 69 -11.41 5.90 -9.90
N PHE A 70 -11.72 4.60 -9.79
CA PHE A 70 -10.71 3.58 -9.46
C PHE A 70 -9.99 3.07 -10.71
N PRO A 71 -8.68 2.76 -10.62
CA PRO A 71 -7.96 2.05 -11.66
C PRO A 71 -8.64 0.72 -12.03
N PRO A 72 -8.63 0.31 -13.31
CA PRO A 72 -9.14 -1.00 -13.72
C PRO A 72 -8.46 -2.13 -12.93
N GLY A 73 -9.25 -3.09 -12.45
CA GLY A 73 -8.75 -4.22 -11.66
C GLY A 73 -8.52 -3.93 -10.16
N THR A 74 -8.91 -2.75 -9.66
CA THR A 74 -8.89 -2.48 -8.21
C THR A 74 -9.76 -3.50 -7.46
N SER A 75 -9.22 -4.11 -6.41
CA SER A 75 -9.94 -5.12 -5.62
C SER A 75 -11.23 -4.54 -5.01
N PRO A 76 -12.35 -5.29 -5.01
CA PRO A 76 -13.57 -4.89 -4.33
C PRO A 76 -13.38 -4.55 -2.85
N ASP A 77 -12.40 -5.15 -2.18
CA ASP A 77 -12.06 -4.83 -0.78
C ASP A 77 -11.54 -3.41 -0.61
N VAL A 78 -10.74 -2.92 -1.57
CA VAL A 78 -10.20 -1.56 -1.57
C VAL A 78 -11.31 -0.56 -1.85
N ILE A 79 -12.21 -0.86 -2.79
CA ILE A 79 -13.37 -0.01 -3.10
C ILE A 79 -14.27 0.10 -1.87
N ARG A 80 -14.62 -1.03 -1.25
CA ARG A 80 -15.40 -1.04 0.00
C ARG A 80 -14.69 -0.30 1.13
N SER A 81 -13.37 -0.43 1.24
CA SER A 81 -12.60 0.30 2.25
C SER A 81 -12.73 1.80 2.02
N PHE A 82 -12.57 2.27 0.78
CA PHE A 82 -12.76 3.68 0.43
C PHE A 82 -14.14 4.19 0.84
N GLU A 83 -15.21 3.49 0.48
CA GLU A 83 -16.59 3.87 0.85
C GLU A 83 -16.83 3.90 2.37
N MET A 84 -16.06 3.12 3.14
CA MET A 84 -16.12 3.13 4.60
C MET A 84 -15.27 4.24 5.22
N VAL A 85 -14.20 4.68 4.53
CA VAL A 85 -13.36 5.80 4.96
C VAL A 85 -14.00 7.14 4.62
N ASP A 86 -14.60 7.27 3.42
CA ASP A 86 -15.34 8.44 2.93
C ASP A 86 -16.69 8.55 3.65
N ARG A 87 -16.68 9.20 4.82
CA ARG A 87 -17.85 9.26 5.71
C ARG A 87 -18.84 10.31 5.30
N ASP A 88 -18.34 11.42 4.76
CA ASP A 88 -19.19 12.48 4.25
C ASP A 88 -19.71 12.20 2.83
N ARG A 89 -19.19 11.14 2.18
CA ARG A 89 -19.52 10.72 0.81
C ARG A 89 -19.21 11.79 -0.21
N SER A 90 -18.16 12.57 0.03
CA SER A 90 -17.70 13.61 -0.89
C SER A 90 -17.00 13.03 -2.13
N GLY A 91 -16.65 11.74 -2.13
CA GLY A 91 -15.88 11.09 -3.19
C GLY A 91 -14.37 11.35 -3.08
N PHE A 92 -13.93 11.95 -1.98
CA PHE A 92 -12.53 12.25 -1.67
C PHE A 92 -12.27 11.95 -0.21
N ILE A 93 -11.07 11.49 0.12
CA ILE A 93 -10.67 11.28 1.51
C ILE A 93 -9.90 12.50 2.03
N ASP A 94 -10.34 13.02 3.17
CA ASP A 94 -9.61 14.04 3.92
C ASP A 94 -8.71 13.47 5.02
N GLU A 95 -7.94 14.35 5.65
CA GLU A 95 -7.01 14.02 6.72
C GLU A 95 -7.70 13.35 7.93
N ASN A 96 -8.87 13.84 8.33
CA ASN A 96 -9.58 13.33 9.51
C ASN A 96 -10.16 11.95 9.23
N GLU A 97 -10.70 11.74 8.03
CA GLU A 97 -11.21 10.45 7.58
C GLU A 97 -10.10 9.41 7.50
N LEU A 98 -8.97 9.77 6.89
CA LEU A 98 -7.82 8.88 6.79
C LEU A 98 -7.28 8.53 8.17
N GLN A 99 -7.06 9.52 9.03
CA GLN A 99 -6.55 9.29 10.39
C GLN A 99 -7.43 8.31 11.14
N GLN A 100 -8.76 8.46 11.04
CA GLN A 100 -9.70 7.58 11.72
C GLN A 100 -9.74 6.18 11.14
N ALA A 101 -9.51 6.02 9.84
CA ALA A 101 -9.48 4.71 9.19
C ALA A 101 -8.23 3.90 9.54
N VAL A 102 -7.07 4.55 9.65
CA VAL A 102 -5.81 3.86 9.94
C VAL A 102 -5.54 3.71 11.44
N SER A 103 -6.18 4.55 12.27
CA SER A 103 -6.12 4.45 13.73
C SER A 103 -6.89 3.21 14.22
N SER A 104 -6.32 2.49 15.18
CA SER A 104 -6.92 1.27 15.72
C SER A 104 -6.98 1.31 17.24
N GLY A 105 -8.18 1.17 17.81
CA GLY A 105 -8.39 1.12 19.26
C GLY A 105 -7.84 2.37 19.95
N TYR A 106 -6.78 2.19 20.76
CA TYR A 106 -6.12 3.25 21.52
C TYR A 106 -4.89 3.86 20.81
N GLN A 107 -4.50 3.34 19.65
CA GLN A 107 -3.38 3.88 18.86
C GLN A 107 -3.94 4.79 17.77
N ARG A 108 -3.81 6.10 18.01
CA ARG A 108 -4.11 7.14 17.03
C ARG A 108 -2.87 7.38 16.18
N PHE A 109 -3.02 7.26 14.86
CA PHE A 109 -1.96 7.67 13.94
C PHE A 109 -1.68 9.15 14.08
N SER A 110 -0.40 9.50 14.13
CA SER A 110 0.05 10.89 14.19
C SER A 110 -0.45 11.65 12.97
N ILE A 111 -1.00 12.83 13.22
CA ILE A 111 -1.47 13.74 12.16
C ILE A 111 -0.32 14.06 11.18
N ARG A 112 0.91 14.13 11.69
CA ARG A 112 2.13 14.34 10.91
C ARG A 112 2.35 13.22 9.89
N THR A 113 2.12 11.97 10.28
CA THR A 113 2.24 10.81 9.38
C THR A 113 1.13 10.81 8.36
N ILE A 114 -0.10 11.18 8.73
CA ILE A 114 -1.22 11.34 7.80
C ILE A 114 -0.90 12.38 6.73
N ARG A 115 -0.43 13.57 7.12
CA ARG A 115 -0.02 14.64 6.18
C ARG A 115 1.09 14.19 5.25
N LEU A 116 2.09 13.48 5.77
CA LEU A 116 3.15 12.90 4.95
C LEU A 116 2.60 11.92 3.91
N LEU A 117 1.72 11.00 4.32
CA LEU A 117 1.09 10.04 3.41
C LEU A 117 0.25 10.76 2.34
N MET A 118 -0.53 11.77 2.74
CA MET A 118 -1.30 12.58 1.80
C MET A 118 -0.37 13.30 0.81
N PHE A 119 0.71 13.90 1.28
CA PHE A 119 1.68 14.57 0.42
C PHE A 119 2.33 13.63 -0.60
N LEU A 120 2.66 12.40 -0.18
CA LEU A 120 3.36 11.43 -1.03
C LEU A 120 2.46 10.78 -2.08
N PHE A 121 1.15 10.68 -1.82
CA PHE A 121 0.21 10.01 -2.70
C PHE A 121 -0.75 10.95 -3.45
N LYS A 122 -0.85 12.23 -3.05
CA LYS A 122 -1.74 13.19 -3.71
C LYS A 122 -1.31 13.46 -5.16
N ASN A 123 -2.28 13.87 -5.96
CA ASN A 123 -2.00 14.50 -7.23
C ASN A 123 -1.23 15.83 -6.98
N PRO A 124 -0.13 16.12 -7.70
CA PRO A 124 0.61 17.36 -7.54
C PRO A 124 -0.25 18.61 -7.70
N HIS A 125 -1.30 18.54 -8.52
CA HIS A 125 -2.21 19.64 -8.80
C HIS A 125 -3.37 19.78 -7.81
N ASP A 126 -3.54 18.83 -6.89
CA ASP A 126 -4.61 18.87 -5.89
C ASP A 126 -4.04 19.29 -4.52
N PRO A 127 -4.59 20.34 -3.88
CA PRO A 127 -3.97 20.92 -2.70
C PRO A 127 -3.90 19.96 -1.51
N LEU A 128 -4.92 19.14 -1.22
CA LEU A 128 -4.93 18.36 0.04
C LEU A 128 -5.98 17.25 0.14
N ARG A 129 -6.47 16.69 -0.96
CA ARG A 129 -7.39 15.54 -0.95
C ARG A 129 -6.92 14.47 -1.92
N PHE A 130 -7.35 13.24 -1.69
CA PHE A 130 -6.98 12.12 -2.55
C PHE A 130 -8.22 11.32 -2.94
N GLY A 131 -8.36 11.09 -4.24
CA GLY A 131 -9.48 10.38 -4.82
C GLY A 131 -9.29 8.86 -4.76
N PRO A 132 -10.20 8.11 -5.39
CA PRO A 132 -10.18 6.65 -5.41
C PRO A 132 -8.85 6.03 -5.87
N LYS A 133 -8.21 6.62 -6.88
CA LYS A 133 -6.92 6.16 -7.42
C LYS A 133 -5.79 6.29 -6.41
N GLU A 134 -5.66 7.47 -5.83
CA GLU A 134 -4.62 7.76 -4.85
C GLU A 134 -4.84 6.95 -3.57
N PHE A 135 -6.10 6.78 -3.13
CA PHE A 135 -6.44 5.90 -2.02
C PHE A 135 -6.04 4.45 -2.28
N ALA A 136 -6.32 3.91 -3.47
CA ALA A 136 -5.95 2.52 -3.78
C ALA A 136 -4.43 2.30 -3.69
N ALA A 137 -3.64 3.27 -4.17
CA ALA A 137 -2.18 3.23 -4.05
C ALA A 137 -1.71 3.31 -2.59
N LEU A 138 -2.27 4.23 -1.81
CA LEU A 138 -1.97 4.39 -0.38
C LEU A 138 -2.34 3.14 0.41
N TRP A 139 -3.53 2.58 0.18
CA TRP A 139 -4.03 1.41 0.89
C TRP A 139 -3.16 0.18 0.64
N GLY A 140 -2.76 -0.04 -0.62
CA GLY A 140 -1.79 -1.07 -0.97
C GLY A 140 -0.45 -0.88 -0.27
N CYS A 141 0.05 0.36 -0.22
CA CYS A 141 1.30 0.70 0.46
C CYS A 141 1.23 0.44 1.97
N LEU A 142 0.16 0.88 2.64
CA LEU A 142 -0.04 0.61 4.07
C LEU A 142 -0.18 -0.88 4.37
N GLY A 143 -0.82 -1.64 3.48
CA GLY A 143 -0.87 -3.11 3.57
C GLY A 143 0.51 -3.75 3.49
N GLN A 144 1.37 -3.28 2.59
CA GLN A 144 2.76 -3.74 2.49
C GLN A 144 3.55 -3.42 3.77
N TRP A 145 3.48 -2.17 4.25
CA TRP A 145 4.14 -1.77 5.50
C TRP A 145 3.65 -2.58 6.70
N ARG A 146 2.36 -2.90 6.78
CA ARG A 146 1.82 -3.78 7.82
C ARG A 146 2.38 -5.19 7.73
N GLY A 147 2.43 -5.78 6.54
CA GLY A 147 3.03 -7.10 6.33
C GLY A 147 4.51 -7.14 6.72
N ILE A 148 5.26 -6.06 6.47
CA ILE A 148 6.66 -5.93 6.88
C ILE A 148 6.76 -5.79 8.40
N PHE A 149 5.96 -4.91 9.01
CA PHE A 149 5.94 -4.74 10.46
C PHE A 149 5.69 -6.07 11.18
N GLU A 150 4.64 -6.81 10.76
CA GLU A 150 4.29 -8.11 11.36
C GLU A 150 5.35 -9.19 11.11
N ARG A 151 6.12 -9.09 10.03
CA ARG A 151 7.22 -10.01 9.72
C ARG A 151 8.47 -9.73 10.55
N TYR A 152 8.75 -8.46 10.83
CA TYR A 152 9.98 -8.02 11.49
C TYR A 152 9.84 -7.78 12.98
N ASP A 153 8.62 -7.65 13.52
CA ASP A 153 8.29 -7.77 14.95
C ASP A 153 8.44 -9.25 15.37
N LYS A 154 9.69 -9.71 15.49
CA LYS A 154 10.04 -11.14 15.65
C LYS A 154 9.60 -11.66 17.01
N ASP A 155 9.68 -10.79 18.02
CA ASP A 155 9.29 -11.09 19.39
C ASP A 155 7.79 -10.90 19.66
N ARG A 156 7.04 -10.34 18.69
CA ARG A 156 5.61 -10.04 18.78
C ARG A 156 5.29 -9.08 19.91
N SER A 157 6.22 -8.17 20.22
CA SER A 157 6.04 -7.09 21.17
C SER A 157 4.99 -6.07 20.71
N GLY A 158 4.67 -6.05 19.41
CA GLY A 158 3.85 -5.01 18.79
C GLY A 158 4.63 -3.71 18.58
N LYS A 159 5.96 -3.78 18.60
CA LYS A 159 6.90 -2.69 18.32
C LYS A 159 8.08 -3.22 17.49
N ILE A 160 8.85 -2.31 16.93
CA ILE A 160 10.05 -2.60 16.13
C ILE A 160 11.24 -1.95 16.81
N ASP A 161 12.24 -2.75 17.19
CA ASP A 161 13.51 -2.23 17.70
C ASP A 161 14.46 -1.79 16.57
N LEU A 162 15.63 -1.25 16.96
CA LEU A 162 16.65 -0.79 16.00
C LEU A 162 17.16 -1.90 15.06
N PHE A 163 17.37 -3.11 15.57
CA PHE A 163 17.90 -4.21 14.78
C PHE A 163 16.84 -4.73 13.80
N GLU A 164 15.60 -4.85 14.25
CA GLU A 164 14.44 -5.21 13.43
C GLU A 164 14.17 -4.16 12.36
N LEU A 165 14.26 -2.87 12.69
CA LEU A 165 14.15 -1.77 11.72
C LEU A 165 15.24 -1.86 10.65
N ARG A 166 16.49 -2.11 11.05
CA ARG A 166 17.60 -2.24 10.10
C ARG A 166 17.37 -3.39 9.13
N ASP A 167 16.97 -4.54 9.64
CA ASP A 167 16.68 -5.72 8.81
C ASP A 167 15.48 -5.47 7.88
N ALA A 168 14.42 -4.80 8.37
CA ALA A 168 13.25 -4.44 7.59
C ALA A 168 13.60 -3.49 6.44
N LEU A 169 14.32 -2.40 6.72
CA LEU A 169 14.75 -1.43 5.71
C LEU A 169 15.68 -2.08 4.68
N TYR A 170 16.60 -2.96 5.12
CA TYR A 170 17.46 -3.70 4.20
C TYR A 170 16.65 -4.59 3.26
N SER A 171 15.61 -5.27 3.77
CA SER A 171 14.73 -6.12 2.95
C SER A 171 13.92 -5.36 1.90
N LEU A 172 13.68 -4.08 2.14
CA LEU A 172 13.05 -3.14 1.21
C LEU A 172 14.03 -2.58 0.17
N GLY A 173 15.30 -2.98 0.23
CA GLY A 173 16.36 -2.50 -0.66
C GLY A 173 17.02 -1.19 -0.21
N PHE A 174 16.81 -0.77 1.04
CA PHE A 174 17.46 0.42 1.60
C PHE A 174 18.69 0.03 2.40
N ALA A 175 19.88 0.26 1.83
CA ALA A 175 21.15 0.12 2.51
C ALA A 175 21.52 1.44 3.23
N ILE A 176 20.99 1.61 4.45
CA ILE A 176 21.19 2.83 5.24
C ILE A 176 22.48 2.76 6.05
N PRO A 177 23.39 3.75 5.95
CA PRO A 177 24.54 3.83 6.83
C PRO A 177 24.10 3.91 8.29
N SER A 178 24.80 3.22 9.20
CA SER A 178 24.44 3.18 10.62
C SER A 178 24.31 4.57 11.25
N SER A 179 25.15 5.53 10.84
CA SER A 179 25.08 6.92 11.31
C SER A 179 23.76 7.60 10.93
N VAL A 180 23.25 7.36 9.73
CA VAL A 180 21.96 7.90 9.26
C VAL A 180 20.81 7.23 9.99
N LEU A 181 20.90 5.91 10.21
CA LEU A 181 19.88 5.18 10.96
C LEU A 181 19.76 5.70 12.40
N GLN A 182 20.89 5.98 13.06
CA GLN A 182 20.92 6.58 14.41
C GLN A 182 20.24 7.95 14.45
N VAL A 183 20.48 8.81 13.45
CA VAL A 183 19.80 10.12 13.35
C VAL A 183 18.30 9.95 13.09
N LEU A 184 17.91 8.93 12.31
CA LEU A 184 16.50 8.69 11.99
C LEU A 184 15.71 8.21 13.22
N ILE A 185 16.31 7.32 14.02
CA ILE A 185 15.64 6.78 15.22
C ILE A 185 15.63 7.76 16.39
N SER A 186 16.62 8.67 16.49
CA SER A 186 16.70 9.61 17.62
C SER A 186 15.48 10.53 17.72
N LYS A 187 14.79 10.74 16.60
CA LYS A 187 13.49 11.44 16.54
C LYS A 187 12.39 10.77 17.37
N TYR A 188 12.48 9.46 17.57
CA TYR A 188 11.51 8.66 18.31
C TYR A 188 11.98 8.30 19.72
N ASP A 189 13.11 8.85 20.15
CA ASP A 189 13.56 8.77 21.53
C ASP A 189 12.66 9.65 22.40
N ASP A 190 12.05 9.06 23.43
CA ASP A 190 11.20 9.77 24.39
C ASP A 190 12.03 10.40 25.54
N GLY A 191 13.36 10.28 25.51
CA GLY A 191 14.27 10.79 26.53
C GLY A 191 14.21 10.00 27.85
N SER A 192 13.48 8.88 27.89
CA SER A 192 13.34 8.06 29.10
C SER A 192 14.56 7.17 29.39
N GLY A 193 15.55 7.15 28.49
CA GLY A 193 16.72 6.27 28.56
C GLY A 193 16.40 4.80 28.28
N ARG A 194 15.14 4.49 27.90
CA ARG A 194 14.74 3.16 27.43
C ARG A 194 15.21 2.93 26.00
N ARG A 195 15.22 1.67 25.58
CA ARG A 195 15.49 1.32 24.18
C ARG A 195 14.41 1.97 23.29
N ILE A 196 14.84 2.55 22.18
CA ILE A 196 13.95 3.12 21.18
C ILE A 196 13.22 1.97 20.49
N GLU A 197 11.89 1.99 20.59
CA GLU A 197 11.00 1.00 20.01
C GLU A 197 9.89 1.72 19.24
N LEU A 198 9.73 1.40 17.97
CA LEU A 198 8.76 2.06 17.10
C LEU A 198 7.44 1.30 17.13
N ASN A 199 6.35 1.98 17.48
CA ASN A 199 5.01 1.46 17.20
C ASN A 199 4.75 1.49 15.68
N PHE A 200 3.64 0.89 15.23
CA PHE A 200 3.33 0.81 13.80
C PHE A 200 3.31 2.18 13.10
N ASP A 201 2.74 3.19 13.74
CA ASP A 201 2.68 4.57 13.21
C ASP A 201 4.09 5.16 12.99
N SER A 202 4.93 5.14 14.03
CA SER A 202 6.31 5.61 13.97
C SER A 202 7.16 4.81 12.97
N PHE A 203 6.89 3.51 12.83
CA PHE A 203 7.54 2.67 11.83
C PHE A 203 7.14 3.06 10.40
N VAL A 204 5.84 3.21 10.12
CA VAL A 204 5.35 3.66 8.80
C VAL A 204 5.93 5.03 8.47
N GLU A 205 5.90 5.95 9.43
CA GLU A 205 6.44 7.29 9.24
C GLU A 205 7.94 7.30 8.90
N CYS A 206 8.74 6.60 9.72
CA CYS A 206 10.17 6.42 9.51
C CYS A 206 10.45 5.86 8.11
N GLY A 207 9.72 4.81 7.74
CA GLY A 207 9.82 4.16 6.46
C GLY A 207 9.44 5.05 5.28
N MET A 208 8.36 5.81 5.39
CA MET A 208 7.87 6.69 4.33
C MET A 208 8.75 7.91 4.11
N ILE A 209 9.30 8.51 5.19
CA ILE A 209 10.30 9.59 5.08
C ILE A 209 11.50 9.06 4.30
N LEU A 210 12.01 7.90 4.69
CA LEU A 210 13.21 7.35 4.07
C LEU A 210 12.97 6.95 2.61
N LYS A 211 11.86 6.28 2.32
CA LYS A 211 11.46 5.91 0.96
C LYS A 211 11.34 7.15 0.08
N GLY A 212 10.60 8.17 0.52
CA GLY A 212 10.37 9.38 -0.26
C GLY A 212 11.65 10.18 -0.52
N LEU A 213 12.51 10.38 0.49
CA LEU A 213 13.81 11.03 0.30
C LEU A 213 14.72 10.24 -0.63
N THR A 214 14.72 8.90 -0.53
CA THR A 214 15.49 8.02 -1.42
C THR A 214 15.00 8.11 -2.86
N GLU A 215 13.68 8.14 -3.07
CA GLU A 215 13.08 8.30 -4.40
C GLU A 215 13.43 9.65 -5.01
N LYS A 216 13.31 10.74 -4.24
CA LYS A 216 13.72 12.08 -4.67
C LYS A 216 15.22 12.19 -4.98
N PHE A 217 16.07 11.51 -4.20
CA PHE A 217 17.48 11.41 -4.51
C PHE A 217 17.72 10.68 -5.83
N LYS A 218 17.07 9.53 -6.05
CA LYS A 218 17.17 8.72 -7.28
C LYS A 218 16.65 9.44 -8.52
N GLU A 219 15.61 10.28 -8.41
CA GLU A 219 15.11 11.12 -9.50
C GLU A 219 16.23 12.03 -10.05
N LYS A 220 17.13 12.51 -9.17
CA LYS A 220 18.28 13.35 -9.52
C LYS A 220 19.52 12.53 -9.90
N ASP A 221 19.80 11.43 -9.19
CA ASP A 221 20.91 10.50 -9.46
C ASP A 221 20.55 9.43 -10.51
N LYS A 222 20.29 9.88 -11.75
CA LYS A 222 19.90 8.99 -12.87
C LYS A 222 20.97 7.97 -13.27
N ARG A 223 22.23 8.20 -12.87
CA ARG A 223 23.35 7.31 -13.17
C ARG A 223 23.66 6.34 -12.04
N HIS A 224 22.92 6.42 -10.92
CA HIS A 224 23.12 5.60 -9.73
C HIS A 224 24.57 5.67 -9.21
N THR A 225 25.18 6.86 -9.24
CA THR A 225 26.55 7.06 -8.76
C THR A 225 26.63 7.21 -7.25
N GLY A 226 25.49 7.33 -6.56
CA GLY A 226 25.41 7.59 -5.12
C GLY A 226 25.71 9.04 -4.76
N THR A 227 25.79 9.93 -5.74
CA THR A 227 26.13 11.35 -5.58
C THR A 227 25.30 12.19 -6.53
N THR A 228 24.84 13.35 -6.06
CA THR A 228 24.07 14.28 -6.89
C THR A 228 24.24 15.71 -6.42
N THR A 229 23.98 16.67 -7.32
CA THR A 229 24.09 18.10 -7.04
C THR A 229 22.71 18.74 -7.06
N PHE A 230 22.37 19.47 -5.99
CA PHE A 230 21.17 20.27 -5.88
C PHE A 230 21.54 21.74 -5.80
N ASN A 231 20.75 22.60 -6.44
CA ASN A 231 20.72 24.00 -6.02
C ASN A 231 19.88 24.14 -4.73
N TYR A 232 19.94 25.31 -4.08
CA TYR A 232 19.27 25.51 -2.79
C TYR A 232 17.74 25.35 -2.88
N ASP A 233 17.12 25.86 -3.94
CA ASP A 233 15.68 25.78 -4.16
C ASP A 233 15.20 24.34 -4.38
N GLU A 234 15.93 23.57 -5.18
CA GLU A 234 15.69 22.14 -5.41
C GLU A 234 15.83 21.34 -4.11
N PHE A 235 16.87 21.63 -3.33
CA PHE A 235 17.10 20.95 -2.05
C PHE A 235 15.98 21.26 -1.05
N MET A 236 15.59 22.53 -0.92
CA MET A 236 14.53 22.93 0.00
C MET A 236 13.17 22.33 -0.41
N SER A 237 12.81 22.42 -1.69
CA SER A 237 11.58 21.83 -2.22
C SER A 237 11.54 20.31 -2.08
N MET A 238 12.71 19.65 -2.10
CA MET A 238 12.83 18.22 -1.84
C MET A 238 12.62 17.85 -0.37
N VAL A 239 13.24 18.59 0.56
CA VAL A 239 13.35 18.16 1.97
C VAL A 239 12.21 18.68 2.84
N ILE A 240 11.75 19.92 2.62
CA ILE A 240 10.72 20.57 3.43
C ILE A 240 9.46 19.71 3.62
N PRO A 241 8.91 19.03 2.59
CA PRO A 241 7.71 18.22 2.76
C PRO A 241 7.85 17.03 3.72
N PHE A 242 9.08 16.58 3.98
CA PHE A 242 9.38 15.49 4.92
C PHE A 242 9.65 15.99 6.34
N LEU A 243 9.92 17.29 6.50
CA LEU A 243 10.24 17.92 7.78
C LEU A 243 9.06 18.68 8.37
N VAL A 244 8.30 19.40 7.54
CA VAL A 244 7.23 20.27 7.99
C VAL A 244 6.00 19.44 8.31
N SER A 245 5.84 19.18 9.61
CA SER A 245 4.51 19.11 10.21
C SER A 245 3.93 20.51 10.06
N TYR A 246 2.95 20.70 9.20
CA TYR A 246 2.04 21.82 9.41
C TYR A 246 1.43 21.58 10.80
N ASP A 247 1.31 22.61 11.63
CA ASP A 247 0.47 22.56 12.83
C ASP A 247 -0.95 22.94 12.41
#